data_AF-A0A1S6FIY9-F1
#
_entry.id   AF-A0A1S6FIY9-F1
#
_cell.length_a   1.000
_cell.length_b   1.000
_cell.length_c   1.000
_cell.angle_alpha   90.00
_cell.angle_beta   90.00
_cell.angle_gamma   90.00
#
_symmetry.space_group_name_H-M   'P 1'
#
loop_
_entity.id
_entity.type
_entity.pdbx_description
1 polymer ?
#
loop_
_entity_poly.entity_id
_entity_poly.type
_entity_poly.pdbx_seq_one_letter_code
_entity_poly.pdbx_strand_id
1 'polypeptide(L)'
;MNLRDISNAPATAGTAFTVTLTLNVADARALWGAAADKALQAGMALSDVLDTIGPREDPSIADCIAMLTAPTAIAGCELDDFTVETTPVIASAELFQLPFDTRRAALMPAAHG
;
A
#
# COMPACT_ATOMS: atom_id res chain seq x y z
N MET A 1 -28.11 20.91 -43.78
CA MET A 1 -28.01 20.03 -42.60
C MET A 1 -26.56 20.06 -42.13
N ASN A 2 -26.24 20.74 -41.03
CA ASN A 2 -24.87 20.96 -40.58
C ASN A 2 -24.43 19.80 -39.67
N LEU A 3 -23.32 19.15 -40.03
CA LEU A 3 -22.76 17.96 -39.36
C LEU A 3 -21.53 18.36 -38.54
N ARG A 4 -21.69 19.23 -37.53
CA ARG A 4 -20.56 19.67 -36.67
C ARG A 4 -20.89 19.68 -35.17
N ASP A 5 -22.00 19.06 -34.76
CA ASP A 5 -22.52 19.18 -33.39
C ASP A 5 -22.14 18.00 -32.45
N ILE A 6 -21.43 16.96 -32.92
CA ILE A 6 -21.30 15.70 -32.15
C ILE A 6 -19.97 15.50 -31.43
N SER A 7 -19.03 16.45 -31.51
CA SER A 7 -17.72 16.31 -30.87
C SER A 7 -17.62 17.07 -29.55
N ASN A 8 -18.67 17.05 -28.73
CA ASN A 8 -18.53 17.30 -27.29
C ASN A 8 -18.26 15.96 -26.60
N ALA A 9 -17.12 15.34 -26.92
CA ALA A 9 -16.57 14.33 -26.03
C ALA A 9 -16.31 15.06 -24.70
N PRO A 10 -16.79 14.54 -23.55
CA PRO A 10 -16.46 15.15 -22.27
C PRO A 10 -14.93 15.23 -22.19
N ALA A 11 -14.38 16.38 -21.78
CA ALA A 11 -12.93 16.65 -21.78
C ALA A 11 -12.11 15.65 -20.92
N THR A 12 -12.79 14.76 -20.19
CA THR A 12 -12.24 13.68 -19.37
C THR A 12 -12.21 12.32 -20.08
N ALA A 13 -12.77 12.19 -21.29
CA ALA A 13 -12.71 10.95 -22.06
C ALA A 13 -11.25 10.61 -22.39
N GLY A 14 -10.70 9.60 -21.71
CA GLY A 14 -9.31 9.16 -21.85
C GLY A 14 -8.33 9.72 -20.82
N THR A 15 -8.79 10.43 -19.78
CA THR A 15 -7.92 10.82 -18.65
C THR A 15 -8.02 9.79 -17.53
N ALA A 16 -6.91 9.09 -17.26
CA ALA A 16 -6.80 8.20 -16.11
C ALA A 16 -6.38 8.98 -14.86
N PHE A 17 -6.99 8.66 -13.72
CA PHE A 17 -6.64 9.24 -12.42
C PHE A 17 -6.18 8.11 -11.49
N THR A 18 -5.01 8.27 -10.88
CA THR A 18 -4.46 7.31 -9.93
C THR A 18 -4.55 7.85 -8.51
N VAL A 19 -5.08 7.05 -7.59
CA VAL A 19 -5.15 7.37 -6.16
C VAL A 19 -4.26 6.39 -5.41
N THR A 20 -3.22 6.91 -4.73
CA THR A 20 -2.33 6.09 -3.88
C THR A 20 -2.67 6.30 -2.42
N LEU A 21 -2.95 5.21 -1.71
CA LEU A 21 -3.25 5.21 -0.27
C LEU A 21 -2.24 4.36 0.49
N THR A 22 -1.55 4.96 1.46
CA THR A 22 -0.63 4.24 2.37
C THR A 22 -1.30 4.03 3.72
N LEU A 23 -1.39 2.78 4.16
CA LEU A 23 -2.00 2.40 5.42
C LEU A 23 -0.95 1.79 6.36
N ASN A 24 -0.94 2.23 7.61
CA ASN A 24 -0.16 1.61 8.67
C ASN A 24 -1.09 0.82 9.59
N VAL A 25 -0.90 -0.50 9.65
CA VAL A 25 -1.72 -1.38 10.49
C VAL A 25 -1.21 -1.31 11.93
N ALA A 26 -1.94 -0.60 12.79
CA ALA A 26 -1.63 -0.50 14.21
C ALA A 26 -2.16 -1.69 15.03
N ASP A 27 -3.29 -2.27 14.62
CA ASP A 27 -3.93 -3.40 15.30
C ASP A 27 -4.54 -4.39 14.29
N ALA A 28 -3.88 -5.54 14.15
CA ALA A 28 -4.27 -6.59 13.21
C ALA A 28 -5.65 -7.18 13.54
N ARG A 29 -6.02 -7.21 14.82
CA ARG A 29 -7.25 -7.88 15.28
C ARG A 29 -8.48 -7.03 15.04
N ALA A 30 -8.35 -5.72 15.20
CA ALA A 30 -9.36 -4.73 14.83
C ALA A 30 -9.53 -4.69 13.30
N LEU A 31 -8.43 -4.74 12.55
CA LEU A 31 -8.47 -4.82 11.09
C LEU A 31 -9.24 -6.06 10.60
N TRP A 32 -8.89 -7.24 11.13
CA TRP A 32 -9.59 -8.49 10.81
C TRP A 32 -11.07 -8.41 11.16
N GLY A 33 -11.41 -7.84 12.33
CA GLY A 33 -12.80 -7.67 12.75
C GLY A 33 -13.62 -6.81 11.78
N ALA A 34 -13.04 -5.70 11.31
CA ALA A 34 -13.68 -4.84 10.33
C ALA A 34 -13.83 -5.53 8.96
N ALA A 35 -12.81 -6.26 8.52
CA ALA A 35 -12.84 -6.99 7.24
C ALA A 35 -13.90 -8.11 7.26
N ALA A 36 -13.95 -8.89 8.35
CA ALA A 36 -14.94 -9.94 8.52
C ALA A 36 -16.36 -9.37 8.58
N ASP A 37 -16.59 -8.30 9.33
CA ASP A 37 -17.89 -7.65 9.43
C ASP A 37 -18.37 -7.14 8.06
N LYS A 38 -17.49 -6.50 7.27
CA LYS A 38 -17.79 -6.07 5.89
C LYS A 38 -18.15 -7.24 4.98
N ALA A 39 -17.41 -8.35 5.06
CA ALA A 39 -17.66 -9.52 4.24
C ALA A 39 -18.99 -10.22 4.62
N LEU A 40 -19.30 -10.31 5.91
CA LEU A 40 -20.56 -10.84 6.41
C LEU A 40 -21.75 -9.95 5.99
N GLN A 41 -21.59 -8.62 6.07
CA GLN A 41 -22.59 -7.67 5.56
C GLN A 41 -22.81 -7.80 4.04
N ALA A 42 -21.76 -8.18 3.30
CA ALA A 42 -21.86 -8.48 1.86
C ALA A 42 -22.52 -9.85 1.57
N GLY A 43 -22.88 -10.62 2.62
CA GLY A 43 -23.56 -11.91 2.49
C GLY A 43 -22.63 -13.11 2.31
N MET A 44 -21.31 -12.93 2.50
CA MET A 44 -20.35 -14.02 2.48
C MET A 44 -20.51 -14.90 3.73
N ALA A 45 -20.38 -16.23 3.59
CA ALA A 45 -20.43 -17.11 4.75
C ALA A 45 -19.13 -17.00 5.57
N LEU A 46 -19.23 -17.19 6.89
CA LEU A 46 -18.06 -17.10 7.78
C LEU A 46 -16.90 -18.02 7.35
N SER A 47 -17.22 -19.20 6.80
CA SER A 47 -16.20 -20.12 6.28
C SER A 47 -15.42 -19.54 5.11
N ASP A 48 -16.08 -18.89 4.15
CA ASP A 48 -15.42 -18.22 3.01
C ASP A 48 -14.61 -17.02 3.48
N VAL A 49 -15.11 -16.28 4.48
CA VAL A 49 -14.34 -15.20 5.10
C VAL A 49 -13.05 -15.74 5.69
N LEU A 50 -13.11 -16.81 6.48
CA LEU A 50 -11.93 -17.42 7.09
C LEU A 50 -10.94 -17.98 6.06
N ASP A 51 -11.43 -18.51 4.93
CA ASP A 51 -10.59 -18.96 3.82
C ASP A 51 -9.88 -17.79 3.12
N THR A 52 -10.56 -16.65 2.99
CA THR A 52 -10.05 -15.46 2.29
C THR A 52 -9.08 -14.65 3.14
N ILE A 53 -9.45 -14.30 4.38
CA ILE A 53 -8.68 -13.39 5.24
C ILE A 53 -7.90 -14.10 6.35
N GLY A 54 -7.95 -15.43 6.38
CA GLY A 54 -7.30 -16.25 7.40
C GLY A 54 -8.00 -16.25 8.76
N PRO A 55 -7.54 -17.11 9.69
CA PRO A 55 -8.06 -17.18 11.04
C PRO A 55 -7.70 -15.92 11.84
N ARG A 56 -8.50 -15.60 12.86
CA ARG A 56 -8.27 -14.42 13.72
C ARG A 56 -6.94 -14.46 14.48
N GLU A 57 -6.37 -15.64 14.65
CA GLU A 57 -5.10 -15.87 15.35
C GLU A 57 -3.88 -15.55 14.47
N ASP A 58 -4.03 -15.74 13.16
CA ASP A 58 -3.02 -15.49 12.14
C ASP A 58 -3.70 -14.87 10.91
N PRO A 59 -4.12 -13.59 10.99
CA PRO A 59 -4.90 -12.95 9.94
C PRO A 59 -4.01 -12.55 8.74
N SER A 60 -4.49 -12.81 7.53
CA SER A 60 -3.88 -12.30 6.32
C SER A 60 -4.13 -10.80 6.19
N ILE A 61 -3.15 -9.99 6.59
CA ILE A 61 -3.26 -8.52 6.61
C ILE A 61 -3.53 -7.96 5.22
N ALA A 62 -2.87 -8.50 4.20
CA ALA A 62 -3.06 -8.07 2.81
C ALA A 62 -4.51 -8.27 2.35
N ASP A 63 -5.08 -9.46 2.59
CA ASP A 63 -6.47 -9.77 2.24
C ASP A 63 -7.47 -8.98 3.09
N CYS A 64 -7.18 -8.74 4.37
CA CYS A 64 -8.00 -7.87 5.21
C CYS A 64 -8.06 -6.44 4.65
N ILE A 65 -6.90 -5.89 4.25
CA ILE A 65 -6.83 -4.56 3.63
C ILE A 65 -7.58 -4.58 2.30
N ALA A 66 -7.32 -5.54 1.43
CA ALA A 66 -7.98 -5.67 0.15
C ALA A 66 -9.51 -5.71 0.29
N MET A 67 -10.02 -6.49 1.25
CA MET A 67 -11.45 -6.58 1.53
C MET A 67 -12.03 -5.23 1.96
N LEU A 68 -11.30 -4.46 2.77
CA LEU A 68 -11.75 -3.17 3.29
C LEU A 68 -11.62 -2.01 2.29
N THR A 69 -10.54 -2.01 1.50
CA THR A 69 -10.18 -0.90 0.60
C THR A 69 -10.62 -1.12 -0.83
N ALA A 70 -11.08 -2.32 -1.19
CA ALA A 70 -11.67 -2.59 -2.49
C ALA A 70 -12.74 -1.53 -2.78
N PRO A 71 -12.53 -0.67 -3.79
CA PRO A 71 -13.42 0.44 -4.05
C PRO A 71 -14.78 -0.11 -4.48
N THR A 72 -15.84 0.38 -3.84
CA THR A 72 -17.20 0.19 -4.36
C THR A 72 -17.29 0.87 -5.72
N ALA A 73 -18.04 0.28 -6.65
CA ALA A 73 -18.24 0.85 -7.99
C ALA A 73 -18.62 2.34 -7.90
N ILE A 74 -17.72 3.20 -8.37
CA ILE A 74 -17.92 4.65 -8.37
C ILE A 74 -18.71 4.99 -9.63
N ALA A 75 -19.88 5.61 -9.48
CA ALA A 75 -20.72 5.96 -10.62
C ALA A 75 -19.96 6.84 -11.63
N GLY A 76 -19.84 6.37 -12.87
CA GLY A 76 -19.12 7.05 -13.94
C GLY A 76 -17.62 6.74 -14.01
N CYS A 77 -17.10 5.86 -13.15
CA CYS A 77 -15.74 5.35 -13.23
C CYS A 77 -15.76 3.85 -13.49
N GLU A 78 -14.83 3.39 -14.32
CA GLU A 78 -14.49 1.96 -14.43
C GLU A 78 -13.22 1.72 -13.60
N LEU A 79 -13.23 0.64 -12.82
CA LEU A 79 -12.04 0.21 -12.09
C LEU A 79 -11.15 -0.56 -13.07
N ASP A 80 -10.02 0.04 -13.44
CA ASP A 80 -9.06 -0.56 -14.37
C ASP A 80 -8.12 -1.56 -13.67
N ASP A 81 -7.53 -1.16 -12.55
CA ASP A 81 -6.65 -2.00 -11.73
C ASP A 81 -6.86 -1.73 -10.23
N PHE A 82 -6.72 -2.76 -9.41
CA PHE A 82 -6.66 -2.67 -7.95
C PHE A 82 -5.60 -3.63 -7.42
N THR A 83 -4.54 -3.05 -6.85
CA THR A 83 -3.42 -3.80 -6.28
C THR A 83 -3.17 -3.38 -4.84
N VAL A 84 -2.91 -4.36 -3.96
CA VAL A 84 -2.48 -4.15 -2.57
C VAL A 84 -1.07 -4.68 -2.42
N GLU A 85 -0.11 -3.79 -2.20
CA GLU A 85 1.30 -4.14 -2.03
C GLU A 85 1.75 -3.86 -0.59
N THR A 86 2.53 -4.79 -0.03
CA THR A 86 3.23 -4.52 1.23
C THR A 86 4.54 -3.84 0.90
N THR A 87 4.61 -2.52 1.09
CA THR A 87 5.87 -1.82 1.04
C THR A 87 6.58 -2.01 2.38
N PRO A 88 7.73 -2.71 2.45
CA PRO A 88 8.50 -2.76 3.67
C PRO A 88 8.87 -1.33 4.02
N VAL A 89 8.40 -0.83 5.16
CA VAL A 89 8.91 0.40 5.73
C VAL A 89 10.31 0.05 6.20
N ILE A 90 11.28 0.18 5.30
CA ILE A 90 12.66 0.35 5.73
C ILE A 90 12.60 1.64 6.50
N ALA A 91 12.53 1.55 7.83
CA ALA A 91 12.82 2.67 8.68
C ALA A 91 14.14 3.21 8.13
N SER A 92 14.10 4.40 7.55
CA SER A 92 15.28 5.18 7.26
C SER A 92 15.94 5.43 8.60
N ALA A 93 16.62 4.41 9.14
CA ALA A 93 17.75 4.60 10.00
C ALA A 93 18.65 5.46 9.14
N GLU A 94 18.65 6.74 9.51
CA GLU A 94 19.55 7.75 9.03
C GLU A 94 20.86 7.04 8.68
N LEU A 95 21.19 7.02 7.39
CA LEU A 95 22.56 6.83 6.96
C LEU A 95 23.32 7.95 7.66
N PHE A 96 23.76 7.69 8.89
CA PHE A 96 24.70 8.49 9.64
C PHE A 96 25.86 8.66 8.69
N GLN A 97 25.93 9.85 8.09
CA GLN A 97 27.12 10.31 7.40
C GLN A 97 28.19 10.35 8.47
N LEU A 98 28.97 9.27 8.59
CA LEU A 98 30.20 9.31 9.36
C LEU A 98 31.08 10.34 8.65
N PRO A 99 31.40 11.49 9.27
CA PRO A 99 32.46 12.32 8.73
C PRO A 99 33.72 11.47 8.79
N PHE A 100 34.29 11.15 7.63
CA PHE A 100 35.64 10.60 7.56
C PHE A 100 36.59 11.70 8.06
N ASP A 101 36.71 11.82 9.38
CA ASP A 101 37.66 12.76 9.97
C ASP A 101 39.07 12.26 9.71
N THR A 102 39.72 13.04 8.86
CA THR A 102 41.08 12.91 8.42
C THR A 102 41.97 13.53 9.50
N ARG A 103 42.55 12.73 10.43
CA ARG A 103 43.85 12.94 11.14
C ARG A 103 43.93 12.27 12.53
N ARG A 104 44.53 11.08 12.60
CA ARG A 104 45.38 10.55 13.71
C ARG A 104 45.74 9.11 13.33
N ALA A 105 46.95 8.79 12.86
CA ALA A 105 48.15 8.87 13.66
C ALA A 105 49.37 9.23 12.78
N ALA A 106 49.91 10.41 13.01
CA ALA A 106 51.33 10.67 12.78
C ALA A 106 52.13 10.19 14.00
N LEU A 107 53.38 9.81 13.75
CA LEU A 107 54.56 9.70 14.64
C LEU A 107 55.13 8.27 14.86
N MET A 108 56.32 8.08 14.30
CA MET A 108 57.26 6.95 14.44
C MET A 108 57.89 6.90 15.85
N PRO A 109 58.69 5.86 16.19
CA PRO A 109 60.14 5.96 15.94
C PRO A 109 60.83 4.65 15.51
N ALA A 110 62.08 4.82 15.05
CA ALA A 110 63.01 3.81 14.54
C ALA A 110 63.59 2.85 15.60
N ALA A 111 64.07 1.67 15.19
CA ALA A 111 65.35 1.09 15.64
C ALA A 111 65.74 -0.21 14.90
N HIS A 112 67.06 -0.34 14.73
CA HIS A 112 67.91 -1.34 14.06
C HIS A 112 67.60 -2.84 14.15
N GLY A 113 68.01 -3.53 13.08
CA GLY A 113 68.43 -4.94 13.01
C GLY A 113 69.26 -5.17 11.76
#